data_AF-A0A1A8JJI5-F1
#
_entry.id   AF-A0A1A8JJI5-F1
#
_cell.length_a   1.000
_cell.length_b   1.000
_cell.length_c   1.000
_cell.angle_alpha   90.00
_cell.angle_beta   90.00
_cell.angle_gamma   90.00
#
_symmetry.space_group_name_H-M   'P 1'
#
loop_
_entity.id
_entity.type
_entity.pdbx_description
1 polymer ?
#
loop_
_entity_poly.entity_id
_entity_poly.type
_entity_poly.pdbx_seq_one_letter_code
_entity_poly.pdbx_strand_id
1 'polypeptide(L)'
;NAKPLRDTLELFYNDPNGTKVQIPLTATGIAWWTDKHVKFRNPGGNENLPAAFQGTTKPVNWHWPVYELDSDPENNGFINEDFIVWMRTAALPTFRKLYRIIQRKNNMVPTLPRGNYTLEVVYNYPVRSFDGRKRMILSIISWMGGKNPFLGIAYITVGSVCFLLGVVLLIIHHKYGSRNNIANIAT
;
A
#
# COMPACT_ATOMS: atom_id res chain seq x y z
N ASN A 1 0.27 -22.83 9.96
CA ASN A 1 -0.37 -22.03 11.02
C ASN A 1 -0.18 -20.53 10.77
N ALA A 2 -1.00 -19.92 9.91
CA ALA A 2 -0.97 -18.48 9.68
C ALA A 2 -2.11 -17.80 10.46
N LYS A 3 -1.77 -16.84 11.33
CA LYS A 3 -2.74 -15.97 12.02
C LYS A 3 -2.73 -14.62 11.28
N PRO A 4 -3.87 -14.10 10.81
CA PRO A 4 -3.94 -12.75 10.26
C PRO A 4 -3.64 -11.70 11.32
N LEU A 5 -3.09 -10.56 10.88
CA LEU A 5 -2.93 -9.40 11.75
C LEU A 5 -4.30 -8.98 12.28
N ARG A 6 -4.38 -8.80 13.60
CA ARG A 6 -5.64 -8.50 14.31
C ARG A 6 -5.52 -7.39 15.34
N ASP A 7 -4.46 -6.60 15.24
CA ASP A 7 -4.40 -5.38 16.03
C ASP A 7 -5.44 -4.41 15.48
N THR A 8 -6.20 -3.78 16.37
CA THR A 8 -7.14 -2.71 15.99
C THR A 8 -6.45 -1.38 16.21
N LEU A 9 -6.50 -0.50 15.21
CA LEU A 9 -5.92 0.83 15.28
C LEU A 9 -7.01 1.90 15.13
N GLU A 10 -7.02 2.85 16.05
CA GLU A 10 -7.89 4.02 16.02
C GLU A 10 -7.06 5.30 16.07
N LEU A 11 -7.43 6.27 15.24
CA LEU A 11 -6.68 7.52 15.11
C LEU A 11 -7.53 8.68 15.59
N PHE A 12 -6.95 9.51 16.47
CA PHE A 12 -7.59 10.69 17.03
C PHE A 12 -6.75 11.93 16.75
N TYR A 13 -7.40 13.02 16.38
CA TYR A 13 -6.83 14.36 16.35
C TYR A 13 -7.03 15.02 17.70
N ASN A 14 -5.95 15.55 18.27
CA ASN A 14 -6.00 16.29 19.51
C ASN A 14 -6.19 17.78 19.17
N ASP A 15 -7.41 18.27 19.31
CA ASP A 15 -7.74 19.68 19.14
C ASP A 15 -6.99 20.51 20.20
N PRO A 16 -6.39 21.66 19.83
CA PRO A 16 -5.83 22.62 20.79
C PRO A 16 -6.76 22.99 21.95
N ASN A 17 -8.09 22.91 21.74
CA ASN A 17 -9.10 23.15 22.76
C ASN A 17 -9.25 22.00 23.79
N GLY A 18 -8.44 20.94 23.67
CA GLY A 18 -8.39 19.80 24.59
C GLY A 18 -9.32 18.63 24.21
N THR A 19 -10.08 18.75 23.13
CA THR A 19 -10.99 17.69 22.65
C THR A 19 -10.24 16.68 21.77
N LYS A 20 -10.51 15.39 21.96
CA LYS A 20 -10.06 14.33 21.04
C LYS A 20 -11.14 14.06 20.01
N VAL A 21 -10.83 14.28 18.74
CA VAL A 21 -11.74 14.04 17.62
C VAL A 21 -11.29 12.78 16.87
N GLN A 22 -12.16 11.78 16.78
CA GLN A 22 -11.86 10.55 16.05
C GLN A 22 -11.79 10.83 14.54
N ILE A 23 -10.75 10.31 13.89
CA ILE A 23 -10.60 10.34 12.44
C ILE A 23 -11.26 9.10 11.85
N PRO A 24 -12.27 9.25 10.97
CA PRO A 24 -12.91 8.09 10.35
C PRO A 24 -11.92 7.36 9.43
N LEU A 25 -11.76 6.06 9.67
CA LEU A 25 -10.90 5.16 8.91
C LEU A 25 -11.77 4.19 8.11
N THR A 26 -11.64 4.16 6.79
CA THR A 26 -12.39 3.24 5.93
C THR A 26 -11.68 1.89 5.84
N ALA A 27 -12.40 0.80 6.11
CA ALA A 27 -11.92 -0.58 6.02
C ALA A 27 -12.17 -1.24 4.66
N THR A 28 -13.00 -0.63 3.81
CA THR A 28 -13.32 -1.10 2.47
C THR A 28 -12.53 -0.36 1.39
N GLY A 29 -12.41 -0.97 0.21
CA GLY A 29 -11.59 -0.43 -0.88
C GLY A 29 -10.08 -0.52 -0.65
N ILE A 30 -9.63 -1.38 0.26
CA ILE A 30 -8.22 -1.66 0.57
C ILE A 30 -7.66 -2.85 -0.21
N ALA A 31 -8.52 -3.75 -0.67
CA ALA A 31 -8.15 -4.90 -1.50
C ALA A 31 -8.25 -4.58 -3.00
N TRP A 32 -7.50 -5.31 -3.83
CA TRP A 32 -7.64 -5.21 -5.29
C TRP A 32 -9.03 -5.70 -5.72
N TRP A 33 -9.62 -5.00 -6.68
CA TRP A 33 -10.95 -5.35 -7.19
C TRP A 33 -11.03 -6.80 -7.67
N THR A 34 -10.01 -7.28 -8.38
CA THR A 34 -9.92 -8.66 -8.87
C THR A 34 -9.78 -9.67 -7.74
N ASP A 35 -9.01 -9.35 -6.70
CA ASP A 35 -8.91 -10.22 -5.53
C ASP A 35 -10.28 -10.36 -4.85
N LYS A 36 -11.00 -9.24 -4.64
CA LYS A 36 -12.31 -9.22 -3.97
C LYS A 36 -13.44 -9.88 -4.78
N HIS A 37 -13.53 -9.62 -6.09
CA HIS A 37 -14.72 -10.00 -6.89
C HIS A 37 -14.50 -11.25 -7.76
N VAL A 38 -13.25 -11.66 -7.99
CA VAL A 38 -12.92 -12.79 -8.88
C VAL A 38 -12.27 -13.93 -8.11
N LYS A 39 -11.19 -13.64 -7.38
CA LYS A 39 -10.33 -14.68 -6.80
C LYS A 39 -10.88 -15.27 -5.50
N PHE A 40 -11.31 -14.43 -4.56
CA PHE A 40 -11.84 -14.86 -3.27
C PHE A 40 -13.36 -14.90 -3.34
N ARG A 41 -13.97 -16.00 -2.87
CA ARG A 41 -15.43 -16.18 -2.81
C ARG A 41 -15.82 -16.97 -1.59
N ASN A 42 -16.98 -16.65 -1.04
CA ASN A 42 -17.60 -17.46 0.00
C ASN A 42 -18.26 -18.70 -0.60
N PRO A 43 -18.22 -19.84 0.11
CA PRO A 43 -19.00 -21.02 -0.29
C PRO A 43 -20.50 -20.74 -0.15
N GLY A 44 -21.32 -21.38 -0.98
CA GLY A 44 -22.80 -21.32 -0.86
C GLY A 44 -23.46 -20.03 -1.38
N GLY A 45 -22.73 -19.09 -1.99
CA GLY A 45 -23.34 -17.86 -2.54
C GLY A 45 -23.91 -16.93 -1.45
N ASN A 46 -25.18 -16.53 -1.59
CA ASN A 46 -25.89 -15.61 -0.67
C ASN A 46 -26.62 -16.34 0.48
N GLU A 47 -26.23 -17.57 0.78
CA GLU A 47 -26.78 -18.33 1.91
C GLU A 47 -26.14 -17.88 3.24
N ASN A 48 -26.78 -18.24 4.36
CA ASN A 48 -26.27 -17.98 5.70
C ASN A 48 -24.83 -18.51 5.85
N LEU A 49 -23.85 -17.62 5.96
CA LEU A 49 -22.43 -17.98 6.06
C LEU A 49 -22.14 -19.07 7.11
N PRO A 50 -22.68 -19.01 8.34
CA PRO A 50 -22.44 -20.07 9.32
C PRO A 50 -22.88 -21.46 8.86
N ALA A 51 -23.97 -21.56 8.10
CA ALA A 51 -24.46 -22.82 7.53
C ALA A 51 -23.53 -23.32 6.42
N ALA A 52 -23.04 -22.42 5.56
CA ALA A 52 -22.08 -22.76 4.50
C ALA A 52 -20.75 -23.30 5.04
N PHE A 53 -20.39 -22.95 6.29
CA PHE A 53 -19.20 -23.43 6.99
C PHE A 53 -19.48 -24.59 7.96
N GLN A 54 -20.67 -25.19 7.94
CA GLN A 54 -21.00 -26.33 8.79
C GLN A 54 -20.05 -27.51 8.54
N GLY A 55 -19.54 -28.11 9.62
CA GLY A 55 -18.55 -29.19 9.55
C GLY A 55 -17.10 -28.72 9.35
N THR A 56 -16.85 -27.42 9.24
CA THR A 56 -15.50 -26.85 9.27
C THR A 56 -15.15 -26.35 10.66
N THR A 57 -13.85 -26.16 10.92
CA THR A 57 -13.36 -25.57 12.17
C THR A 57 -12.48 -24.37 11.87
N LYS A 58 -12.47 -23.41 12.79
CA LYS A 58 -11.58 -22.25 12.71
C LYS A 58 -10.12 -22.69 12.85
N PRO A 59 -9.17 -21.96 12.24
CA PRO A 59 -7.76 -22.24 12.48
C PRO A 59 -7.38 -22.06 13.95
N VAL A 60 -6.41 -22.84 14.43
CA VAL A 60 -6.01 -22.94 15.84
C VAL A 60 -5.75 -21.57 16.51
N ASN A 61 -5.07 -20.66 15.80
CA ASN A 61 -4.65 -19.37 16.35
C ASN A 61 -5.68 -18.24 16.14
N TRP A 62 -6.88 -18.55 15.66
CA TRP A 62 -7.94 -17.57 15.42
C TRP A 62 -8.89 -17.50 16.62
N HIS A 63 -9.29 -16.29 17.01
CA HIS A 63 -10.29 -16.12 18.08
C HIS A 63 -11.69 -16.39 17.54
N TRP A 64 -12.06 -15.73 16.44
CA TRP A 64 -13.34 -15.90 15.74
C TRP A 64 -13.14 -16.67 14.43
N PRO A 65 -14.14 -17.43 13.98
CA PRO A 65 -14.13 -18.07 12.67
C PRO A 65 -14.18 -17.04 11.53
N VAL A 66 -13.94 -17.51 10.31
CA VAL A 66 -13.85 -16.63 9.12
C VAL A 66 -15.18 -15.95 8.76
N TYR A 67 -16.31 -16.57 9.11
CA TYR A 67 -17.65 -16.04 8.88
C TYR A 67 -18.12 -15.08 10.00
N GLU A 68 -17.27 -14.71 10.94
CA GLU A 68 -17.51 -13.72 12.00
C GLU A 68 -16.39 -12.65 12.00
N LEU A 69 -15.83 -12.35 10.83
CA LEU A 69 -14.76 -11.34 10.70
C LEU A 69 -15.30 -9.91 10.68
N ASP A 70 -16.48 -9.72 10.12
CA ASP A 70 -17.14 -8.42 10.00
C ASP A 70 -18.65 -8.57 10.20
N SER A 71 -19.30 -7.51 10.65
CA SER A 71 -20.76 -7.40 10.70
C SER A 71 -21.38 -7.17 9.33
N ASP A 72 -20.63 -6.56 8.40
CA ASP A 72 -21.10 -6.31 7.03
C ASP A 72 -21.03 -7.61 6.19
N PRO A 73 -22.17 -8.14 5.69
CA PRO A 73 -22.18 -9.33 4.85
C PRO A 73 -21.29 -9.23 3.61
N GLU A 74 -21.17 -8.04 3.02
CA GLU A 74 -20.36 -7.78 1.81
C GLU A 74 -18.84 -7.71 2.10
N ASN A 75 -18.46 -7.74 3.37
CA ASN A 75 -17.08 -7.74 3.83
C ASN A 75 -16.79 -8.86 4.85
N ASN A 76 -17.56 -9.96 4.83
CA ASN A 76 -17.40 -11.06 5.77
C ASN A 76 -17.04 -12.39 5.07
N GLY A 77 -16.46 -13.35 5.79
CA GLY A 77 -15.97 -14.59 5.19
C GLY A 77 -14.62 -14.42 4.49
N PHE A 78 -14.40 -15.20 3.43
CA PHE A 78 -13.18 -15.13 2.61
C PHE A 78 -13.08 -13.88 1.75
N ILE A 79 -14.20 -13.15 1.55
CA ILE A 79 -14.22 -11.88 0.83
C ILE A 79 -13.88 -10.67 1.70
N ASN A 80 -13.66 -10.88 3.01
CA ASN A 80 -13.24 -9.82 3.93
C ASN A 80 -11.92 -9.18 3.44
N GLU A 81 -11.91 -7.86 3.27
CA GLU A 81 -10.78 -7.18 2.65
C GLU A 81 -9.50 -7.22 3.50
N ASP A 82 -9.61 -7.16 4.83
CA ASP A 82 -8.46 -7.32 5.73
C ASP A 82 -7.83 -8.71 5.60
N PHE A 83 -8.66 -9.74 5.49
CA PHE A 83 -8.24 -11.11 5.23
C PHE A 83 -7.55 -11.23 3.87
N ILE A 84 -8.15 -10.70 2.79
CA ILE A 84 -7.58 -10.72 1.44
C ILE A 84 -6.21 -10.03 1.42
N VAL A 85 -6.11 -8.83 1.99
CA VAL A 85 -4.85 -8.09 2.07
C VAL A 85 -3.79 -8.89 2.83
N TRP A 86 -4.17 -9.60 3.89
CA TRP A 86 -3.25 -10.47 4.62
C TRP A 86 -2.78 -11.66 3.77
N MET A 87 -3.69 -12.33 3.07
CA MET A 87 -3.41 -13.53 2.27
C MET A 87 -2.49 -13.26 1.07
N ARG A 88 -2.39 -12.01 0.61
CA ARG A 88 -1.40 -11.63 -0.40
C ARG A 88 0.02 -11.73 0.17
N THR A 89 0.76 -12.76 -0.21
CA THR A 89 2.14 -12.99 0.26
C THR A 89 3.06 -11.84 -0.13
N ALA A 90 3.85 -11.35 0.82
CA ALA A 90 4.87 -10.35 0.54
C ALA A 90 6.15 -11.01 0.02
N ALA A 91 6.86 -10.32 -0.88
CA ALA A 91 8.10 -10.83 -1.46
C ALA A 91 9.34 -10.65 -0.54
N LEU A 92 9.23 -9.81 0.48
CA LEU A 92 10.34 -9.44 1.37
C LEU A 92 9.92 -9.64 2.85
N PRO A 93 10.87 -9.94 3.76
CA PRO A 93 10.58 -10.14 5.18
C PRO A 93 10.07 -8.86 5.87
N THR A 94 10.60 -7.70 5.46
CA THR A 94 10.08 -6.39 5.82
C THR A 94 9.06 -5.96 4.78
N PHE A 95 7.78 -6.05 5.15
CA PHE A 95 6.67 -5.68 4.28
C PHE A 95 5.70 -4.73 4.97
N ARG A 96 4.89 -4.06 4.15
CA ARG A 96 3.76 -3.24 4.57
C ARG A 96 2.50 -3.73 3.90
N LYS A 97 1.39 -3.70 4.63
CA LYS A 97 0.06 -4.03 4.14
C LYS A 97 -0.84 -2.84 4.42
N LEU A 98 -1.76 -2.55 3.50
CA LEU A 98 -2.72 -1.47 3.68
C LEU A 98 -3.73 -1.90 4.75
N TYR A 99 -3.90 -1.08 5.79
CA TYR A 99 -4.86 -1.34 6.85
C TYR A 99 -6.14 -0.54 6.61
N ARG A 100 -6.05 0.79 6.56
CA ARG A 100 -7.21 1.66 6.37
C ARG A 100 -6.90 2.81 5.42
N ILE A 101 -7.93 3.40 4.85
CA ILE A 101 -7.86 4.59 4.00
C ILE A 101 -8.56 5.75 4.70
N ILE A 102 -7.96 6.94 4.62
CA ILE A 102 -8.61 8.19 5.01
C ILE A 102 -9.03 8.88 3.74
N GLN A 103 -10.34 8.97 3.51
CA GLN A 103 -10.88 9.58 2.30
C GLN A 103 -10.67 11.10 2.32
N ARG A 104 -10.26 11.64 1.17
CA ARG A 104 -10.09 13.08 1.01
C ARG A 104 -11.45 13.77 1.13
N LYS A 105 -11.56 14.75 2.03
CA LYS A 105 -12.73 15.62 2.11
C LYS A 105 -12.75 16.56 0.90
N ASN A 106 -13.92 16.77 0.30
CA ASN A 106 -14.09 17.60 -0.90
C ASN A 106 -14.04 19.12 -0.64
N ASN A 107 -13.62 19.51 0.56
CA ASN A 107 -13.57 20.91 0.97
C ASN A 107 -12.15 21.43 0.74
N MET A 108 -11.96 22.75 0.65
CA MET A 108 -10.63 23.37 0.53
C MET A 108 -9.74 23.18 1.78
N VAL A 109 -10.24 22.51 2.81
CA VAL A 109 -9.54 22.23 4.07
C VAL A 109 -8.77 20.91 3.95
N PRO A 110 -7.51 20.83 4.41
CA PRO A 110 -6.77 19.57 4.45
C PRO A 110 -7.54 18.51 5.24
N THR A 111 -7.54 17.28 4.74
CA THR A 111 -8.25 16.15 5.37
C THR A 111 -7.71 15.83 6.76
N LEU A 112 -6.39 15.96 6.93
CA LEU A 112 -5.72 15.90 8.22
C LEU A 112 -5.05 17.25 8.48
N PRO A 113 -5.58 18.08 9.40
CA PRO A 113 -4.95 19.35 9.75
C PRO A 113 -3.60 19.12 10.46
N ARG A 114 -2.75 20.15 10.45
CA ARG A 114 -1.51 20.11 11.22
C ARG A 114 -1.83 20.13 12.71
N GLY A 115 -1.22 19.23 13.48
CA GLY A 115 -1.37 19.19 14.93
C GLY A 115 -0.95 17.84 15.51
N ASN A 116 -1.35 17.61 16.75
CA ASN A 116 -1.01 16.38 17.48
C ASN A 116 -2.08 15.32 17.25
N TYR A 117 -1.63 14.08 17.10
CA TYR A 117 -2.49 12.93 16.90
C TYR A 117 -2.18 11.86 17.94
N THR A 118 -3.23 11.17 18.39
CA THR A 118 -3.12 10.01 19.26
C THR A 118 -3.51 8.78 18.45
N LEU A 119 -2.65 7.77 18.45
CA LEU A 119 -2.95 6.46 17.89
C LEU A 119 -3.20 5.49 19.04
N GLU A 120 -4.43 4.97 19.12
CA GLU A 120 -4.79 3.95 20.08
C GLU A 120 -4.72 2.59 19.39
N VAL A 121 -4.04 1.63 20.02
CA VAL A 121 -3.77 0.31 19.44
C VAL A 121 -4.18 -0.77 20.42
N VAL A 122 -5.13 -1.61 20.01
CA VAL A 122 -5.47 -2.84 20.72
C VAL A 122 -4.51 -3.94 20.25
N TYR A 123 -3.61 -4.37 21.13
CA TYR A 123 -2.50 -5.25 20.77
C TYR A 123 -2.88 -6.74 20.89
N ASN A 124 -3.23 -7.38 19.76
CA ASN A 124 -3.73 -8.77 19.71
C ASN A 124 -2.78 -9.73 18.95
N TYR A 125 -1.69 -9.21 18.39
CA TYR A 125 -0.72 -9.97 17.62
C TYR A 125 0.70 -9.84 18.22
N PRO A 126 1.10 -10.70 19.17
CA PRO A 126 2.43 -10.63 19.77
C PRO A 126 3.50 -11.05 18.76
N VAL A 127 4.52 -10.19 18.60
CA VAL A 127 5.64 -10.42 17.69
C VAL A 127 6.98 -10.65 18.41
N ARG A 128 7.00 -10.50 19.73
CA ARG A 128 8.22 -10.56 20.55
C ARG A 128 8.89 -11.94 20.54
N SER A 129 8.11 -13.02 20.41
CA SER A 129 8.63 -14.39 20.44
C SER A 129 9.58 -14.72 19.28
N PHE A 130 9.53 -13.96 18.20
CA PHE A 130 10.41 -14.10 17.03
C PHE A 130 11.18 -12.82 16.72
N ASP A 131 11.37 -11.95 17.71
CA ASP A 131 12.04 -10.64 17.60
C ASP A 131 11.48 -9.74 16.47
N GLY A 132 10.18 -9.88 16.18
CA GLY A 132 9.50 -9.07 15.18
C GLY A 132 9.25 -7.64 15.65
N ARG A 133 9.19 -6.71 14.71
CA ARG A 133 8.82 -5.31 14.96
C ARG A 133 7.59 -4.92 14.14
N LYS A 134 6.65 -4.22 14.77
CA LYS A 134 5.46 -3.64 14.12
C LYS A 134 5.61 -2.13 14.04
N ARG A 135 5.19 -1.54 12.91
CA ARG A 135 5.20 -0.10 12.69
C ARG A 135 3.93 0.29 11.97
N MET A 136 3.33 1.40 12.38
CA MET A 136 2.25 2.06 11.63
C MET A 136 2.87 3.17 10.78
N ILE A 137 2.46 3.25 9.52
CA ILE A 137 2.95 4.26 8.57
C ILE A 137 1.73 4.95 7.97
N LEU A 138 1.65 6.26 8.17
CA LEU A 138 0.70 7.12 7.48
C LEU A 138 1.38 7.73 6.26
N SER A 139 0.76 7.63 5.10
CA SER A 139 1.33 8.13 3.85
C SER A 139 0.24 8.59 2.89
N ILE A 140 0.57 9.59 2.08
CA ILE A 140 -0.26 10.07 0.97
C ILE A 140 0.26 9.39 -0.30
N ILE A 141 -0.66 8.91 -1.14
CA ILE A 141 -0.34 8.40 -2.46
C ILE A 141 -0.54 9.49 -3.51
N SER A 142 0.36 9.55 -4.48
CA SER A 142 0.15 10.30 -5.72
C SER A 142 -0.22 9.34 -6.85
N TRP A 143 -0.49 9.88 -8.04
CA TRP A 143 -0.71 9.08 -9.25
C TRP A 143 0.41 8.05 -9.49
N MET A 144 1.65 8.40 -9.15
CA MET A 144 2.84 7.55 -9.32
C MET A 144 3.10 6.64 -8.10
N GLY A 145 2.11 6.51 -7.21
CA GLY A 145 2.18 5.72 -5.98
C GLY A 145 2.69 6.51 -4.77
N GLY A 146 3.17 5.77 -3.77
CA GLY A 146 3.74 6.33 -2.54
C GLY A 146 5.13 6.94 -2.76
N LYS A 147 5.70 7.56 -1.71
CA LYS A 147 7.03 8.17 -1.75
C LYS A 147 8.11 7.17 -2.15
N ASN A 148 8.63 7.30 -3.38
CA ASN A 148 9.74 6.50 -3.90
C ASN A 148 10.68 7.35 -4.79
N PRO A 149 11.79 7.90 -4.24
CA PRO A 149 12.69 8.74 -5.01
C PRO A 149 13.56 7.94 -6.00
N PHE A 150 13.65 6.62 -5.86
CA PHE A 150 14.54 5.77 -6.66
C PHE A 150 14.28 5.92 -8.16
N LEU A 151 13.01 5.90 -8.58
CA LEU A 151 12.64 6.00 -9.98
C LEU A 151 13.13 7.33 -10.58
N GLY A 152 12.87 8.45 -9.89
CA GLY A 152 13.30 9.77 -10.34
C GLY A 152 14.83 9.89 -10.45
N ILE A 153 15.55 9.39 -9.45
CA ILE A 153 17.01 9.37 -9.46
C ILE A 153 17.53 8.53 -10.63
N ALA A 154 16.96 7.34 -10.86
CA ALA A 154 17.36 6.45 -11.96
C ALA A 154 17.16 7.11 -13.34
N TYR A 155 16.05 7.82 -13.56
CA TYR A 155 15.83 8.55 -14.82
C TYR A 155 16.82 9.70 -15.00
N ILE A 156 17.10 10.48 -13.95
CA ILE A 156 18.05 11.60 -14.02
C ILE A 156 19.46 11.10 -14.31
N THR A 157 19.90 10.01 -13.67
CA THR A 157 21.24 9.46 -13.87
C THR A 157 21.42 8.92 -15.28
N VAL A 158 20.50 8.08 -15.75
CA VAL A 158 20.53 7.53 -17.12
C VAL A 158 20.43 8.64 -18.16
N GLY A 159 19.54 9.61 -17.96
CA GLY A 159 19.40 10.77 -18.83
C GLY A 159 20.67 11.63 -18.91
N SER A 160 21.33 11.86 -17.78
CA SER A 160 22.58 12.63 -17.73
C SER A 160 23.72 11.92 -18.45
N VAL A 161 23.86 10.60 -18.27
CA VAL A 161 24.87 9.79 -18.98
C VAL A 161 24.61 9.83 -20.48
N CYS A 162 23.36 9.64 -20.91
CA CYS A 162 22.99 9.69 -22.33
C CYS A 162 23.26 11.07 -22.94
N PHE A 163 22.93 12.15 -22.21
CA PHE A 163 23.18 13.51 -22.65
C PHE A 163 24.68 13.80 -22.83
N LEU A 164 25.51 13.39 -21.86
CA LEU A 164 26.96 13.55 -21.96
C LEU A 164 27.55 12.79 -23.16
N LEU A 165 27.12 11.55 -23.37
CA LEU A 165 27.52 10.77 -24.54
C LEU A 165 27.08 11.45 -25.85
N GLY A 166 25.86 11.99 -25.89
CA GLY A 166 25.35 12.75 -27.04
C GLY A 166 26.20 13.98 -27.35
N VAL A 167 26.59 14.76 -26.33
CA VAL A 167 27.48 15.92 -26.48
C VAL A 167 28.86 15.50 -26.99
N VAL A 168 29.44 14.44 -26.43
CA VAL A 168 30.75 13.92 -26.88
C VAL A 168 30.70 13.49 -28.34
N LEU A 169 29.68 12.72 -28.72
CA LEU A 169 29.48 12.28 -30.12
C LEU A 169 29.25 13.47 -31.06
N LEU A 170 28.52 14.49 -30.63
CA LEU A 170 28.29 15.71 -31.40
C LEU A 170 29.60 16.47 -31.64
N ILE A 171 30.45 16.62 -30.61
CA ILE A 171 31.77 17.27 -30.73
C ILE A 171 32.66 16.49 -31.70
N ILE A 172 32.68 15.15 -31.58
CA ILE A 172 33.44 14.27 -32.49
C ILE A 172 32.93 14.45 -33.92
N HIS A 173 31.62 14.36 -34.15
CA HIS A 173 31.02 14.52 -35.47
C HIS A 173 31.35 15.88 -36.09
N HIS A 174 31.28 16.98 -35.31
CA HIS A 174 31.64 18.30 -35.80
C HIS A 174 33.14 18.41 -36.17
N LYS A 175 34.03 17.86 -35.34
CA LYS A 175 35.49 17.89 -35.61
C LYS A 175 35.91 17.02 -36.79
N TYR A 176 35.36 15.81 -36.92
CA TYR A 176 35.75 14.88 -37.98
C TYR A 176 34.92 15.04 -39.26
N GLY A 177 33.69 15.54 -39.18
CA GLY A 177 32.86 15.88 -40.35
C GLY A 177 33.40 17.09 -41.12
N SER A 178 34.01 18.07 -40.44
CA SER A 178 34.64 19.23 -41.10
C SER A 178 35.91 18.85 -41.89
N ARG A 179 36.63 17.81 -41.46
CA ARG A 179 37.86 17.34 -42.13
C ARG A 179 37.63 16.79 -43.53
N ASN A 180 36.47 16.17 -43.79
CA ASN A 180 36.14 15.62 -45.11
C ASN A 180 35.77 16.71 -46.13
N ASN A 181 35.37 17.91 -45.69
CA ASN A 181 35.08 19.01 -46.62
C ASN A 181 36.35 19.71 -47.13
N ILE A 182 37.42 19.80 -46.33
CA ILE A 182 38.67 20.47 -46.75
C ILE A 182 39.47 19.61 -47.74
N ALA A 183 39.42 18.29 -47.61
CA ALA A 183 40.12 17.37 -48.51
C ALA A 183 39.59 17.38 -49.96
N ASN A 184 38.35 17.87 -50.19
CA ASN A 184 37.72 17.94 -51.52
C ASN A 184 37.88 19.30 -52.23
N ILE A 185 38.58 20.28 -51.65
CA ILE A 185 38.78 21.62 -52.26
C ILE A 185 40.25 21.80 -52.73
N ALA A 186 41.10 20.79 -52.54
CA ALA A 186 42.53 20.83 -52.86
C ALA A 186 42.95 19.93 -54.04
N THR A 187 41.99 19.44 -54.84
CA THR A 187 42.23 18.72 -56.11
C THR A 187 41.49 19.41 -57.23
#